data_AF-A0A8C3XEK2-F1
#
_entry.id   AF-A0A8C3XEK2-F1
#
_cell.length_a   1.000
_cell.length_b   1.000
_cell.length_c   1.000
_cell.angle_alpha   90.00
_cell.angle_beta   90.00
_cell.angle_gamma   90.00
#
_symmetry.space_group_name_H-M   'P 1'
#
loop_
_entity.id
_entity.type
_entity.pdbx_description
1 polymer ?
#
loop_
_entity_poly.entity_id
_entity_poly.type
_entity_poly.pdbx_seq_one_letter_code
_entity_poly.pdbx_strand_id
1 'polypeptide(L)'
;MAAPGEAAAVPAPSQTEVAAGSAASAVVLPERLQRREAERQQGVERQRQKKEAQVVKEEQSEFFLATFAREREAVEALLAAGTLEEAAARLQALQKLLTGSVRFLAPYEVRQGQETVARLQGDLAARRQDDPISVDSG
;
A
#
# COMPACT_ATOMS: atom_id res chain seq x y z
N MET A 1 -78.75 -16.58 -52.82
CA MET A 1 -78.90 -16.79 -51.37
C MET A 1 -78.59 -15.49 -50.65
N ALA A 2 -79.29 -15.27 -49.54
CA ALA A 2 -79.50 -13.99 -48.86
C ALA A 2 -78.24 -13.28 -48.32
N ALA A 3 -78.30 -11.94 -48.28
CA ALA A 3 -77.60 -11.06 -47.30
C ALA A 3 -78.20 -11.28 -45.88
N PRO A 4 -77.80 -10.63 -44.76
CA PRO A 4 -77.03 -9.38 -44.60
C PRO A 4 -76.08 -9.34 -43.36
N GLY A 5 -75.52 -8.18 -43.03
CA GLY A 5 -74.81 -7.96 -41.75
C GLY A 5 -74.12 -6.60 -41.62
N GLU A 6 -74.93 -5.56 -41.44
CA GLU A 6 -74.63 -4.14 -41.24
C GLU A 6 -74.12 -3.82 -39.81
N ALA A 7 -73.20 -2.84 -39.66
CA ALA A 7 -73.07 -1.86 -38.56
C ALA A 7 -71.70 -1.15 -38.67
N ALA A 8 -71.60 0.03 -39.29
CA ALA A 8 -71.84 1.35 -38.67
C ALA A 8 -70.93 1.65 -37.46
N ALA A 9 -69.92 2.51 -37.64
CA ALA A 9 -69.64 3.68 -36.79
C ALA A 9 -68.26 4.30 -37.12
N VAL A 10 -68.27 5.52 -37.67
CA VAL A 10 -67.18 6.49 -37.56
C VAL A 10 -67.51 7.35 -36.33
N PRO A 11 -66.54 7.70 -35.46
CA PRO A 11 -66.03 9.07 -35.53
C PRO A 11 -64.52 9.22 -35.20
N ALA A 12 -63.83 10.09 -35.94
CA ALA A 12 -62.64 10.82 -35.46
C ALA A 12 -63.09 11.86 -34.39
N PRO A 13 -62.26 12.76 -33.83
CA PRO A 13 -60.80 12.84 -33.65
C PRO A 13 -60.41 13.06 -32.17
N SER A 14 -59.22 12.63 -31.72
CA SER A 14 -58.66 13.13 -30.45
C SER A 14 -57.16 13.32 -30.55
N GLN A 15 -56.77 14.58 -30.70
CA GLN A 15 -55.45 15.06 -30.34
C GLN A 15 -55.22 14.77 -28.85
N THR A 16 -54.13 14.08 -28.53
CA THR A 16 -53.45 14.26 -27.24
C THR A 16 -51.97 14.41 -27.52
N GLU A 17 -51.64 15.65 -27.83
CA GLU A 17 -50.40 16.30 -27.46
C GLU A 17 -49.90 15.78 -26.10
N VAL A 18 -48.82 15.01 -26.10
CA VAL A 18 -47.79 15.04 -25.03
C VAL A 18 -46.42 14.84 -25.66
N ALA A 19 -46.12 15.65 -26.69
CA ALA A 19 -44.75 16.04 -26.98
C ALA A 19 -44.27 17.05 -25.92
N ALA A 20 -44.31 16.66 -24.64
CA ALA A 20 -43.90 17.49 -23.51
C ALA A 20 -43.18 16.69 -22.40
N GLY A 21 -42.69 15.48 -22.72
CA GLY A 21 -41.85 14.68 -21.79
C GLY A 21 -40.38 14.56 -22.21
N SER A 22 -40.02 15.03 -23.42
CA SER A 22 -38.73 14.68 -24.03
C SER A 22 -37.58 15.60 -23.62
N ALA A 23 -37.84 16.88 -23.30
CA ALA A 23 -36.77 17.82 -22.96
C ALA A 23 -36.24 17.63 -21.51
N ALA A 24 -37.12 17.40 -20.53
CA ALA A 24 -36.70 17.21 -19.13
C ALA A 24 -36.04 15.84 -18.90
N SER A 25 -36.48 14.79 -19.59
CA SER A 25 -35.89 13.44 -19.48
C SER A 25 -34.52 13.35 -20.17
N ALA A 26 -34.33 14.07 -21.27
CA ALA A 26 -33.08 14.08 -22.02
C ALA A 26 -31.94 14.86 -21.32
N VAL A 27 -32.24 15.72 -20.34
CA VAL A 27 -31.24 16.43 -19.53
C VAL A 27 -30.86 15.63 -18.27
N VAL A 28 -31.78 14.85 -17.69
CA VAL A 28 -31.52 14.00 -16.50
C VAL A 28 -30.75 12.72 -16.85
N LEU A 29 -30.93 12.18 -18.06
CA LEU A 29 -30.19 11.02 -18.58
C LEU A 29 -28.67 11.24 -18.72
N PRO A 30 -28.16 12.33 -19.30
CA PRO A 30 -26.72 12.60 -19.38
C PRO A 30 -26.10 12.83 -18.01
N GLU A 31 -26.80 13.46 -17.07
CA GLU A 31 -26.32 13.62 -15.70
C GLU A 31 -26.15 12.29 -14.97
N ARG A 32 -27.09 11.34 -15.14
CA ARG A 32 -26.99 9.99 -14.55
C ARG A 32 -25.89 9.14 -15.21
N LEU A 33 -25.69 9.29 -16.52
CA LEU A 33 -24.60 8.67 -17.26
C LEU A 33 -23.24 9.23 -16.83
N GLN A 34 -23.10 10.55 -16.73
CA GLN A 34 -21.93 11.24 -16.20
C GLN A 34 -21.64 10.83 -14.75
N ARG A 35 -22.66 10.65 -13.91
CA ARG A 35 -22.48 10.15 -12.53
C ARG A 35 -21.92 8.73 -12.48
N ARG A 36 -22.41 7.82 -13.33
CA ARG A 36 -21.88 6.45 -13.43
C ARG A 36 -20.46 6.41 -14.03
N GLU A 37 -20.17 7.30 -14.95
CA GLU A 37 -18.85 7.42 -15.56
C GLU A 37 -17.83 7.97 -14.56
N ALA A 38 -18.23 8.97 -13.76
CA ALA A 38 -17.45 9.50 -12.65
C ALA A 38 -17.26 8.46 -11.54
N GLU A 39 -18.26 7.66 -11.19
CA GLU A 39 -18.11 6.54 -10.24
C GLU A 39 -17.15 5.47 -10.77
N ARG A 40 -17.22 5.12 -12.06
CA ARG A 40 -16.26 4.21 -12.69
C ARG A 40 -14.84 4.78 -12.65
N GLN A 41 -14.66 6.06 -13.00
CA GLN A 41 -13.36 6.73 -12.96
C GLN A 41 -12.79 6.80 -11.54
N GLN A 42 -13.60 7.16 -10.55
CA GLN A 42 -13.18 7.15 -9.13
C GLN A 42 -12.83 5.75 -8.64
N GLY A 43 -13.55 4.71 -9.08
CA GLY A 43 -13.22 3.32 -8.74
C GLY A 43 -11.86 2.90 -9.28
N VAL A 44 -11.56 3.24 -10.53
CA VAL A 44 -10.28 2.97 -11.19
C VAL A 44 -9.15 3.76 -10.54
N GLU A 45 -9.35 5.05 -10.23
CA GLU A 45 -8.36 5.88 -9.53
C GLU A 45 -8.05 5.35 -8.13
N ARG A 46 -9.07 4.97 -7.35
CA ARG A 46 -8.86 4.34 -6.03
C ARG A 46 -8.09 3.04 -6.15
N GLN A 47 -8.37 2.23 -7.18
CA GLN A 47 -7.66 0.96 -7.38
C GLN A 47 -6.22 1.18 -7.84
N ARG A 48 -5.99 2.21 -8.68
CA ARG A 48 -4.65 2.64 -9.07
C ARG A 48 -3.84 3.12 -7.86
N GLN A 49 -4.39 4.02 -7.03
CA GLN A 49 -3.75 4.50 -5.81
C GLN A 49 -3.40 3.36 -4.85
N LYS A 50 -4.28 2.36 -4.70
CA LYS A 50 -4.01 1.17 -3.88
C LYS A 50 -2.83 0.35 -4.42
N LYS A 51 -2.77 0.15 -5.74
CA LYS A 51 -1.65 -0.57 -6.39
C LYS A 51 -0.34 0.20 -6.24
N GLU A 52 -0.34 1.51 -6.50
CA GLU A 52 0.83 2.37 -6.32
C GLU A 52 1.32 2.36 -4.87
N ALA A 53 0.41 2.47 -3.89
CA ALA A 53 0.76 2.40 -2.48
C ALA A 53 1.33 1.03 -2.06
N GLN A 54 0.89 -0.06 -2.70
CA GLN A 54 1.43 -1.40 -2.48
C GLN A 54 2.83 -1.53 -3.06
N VAL A 55 3.04 -1.08 -4.31
CA VAL A 55 4.36 -1.10 -4.97
C VAL A 55 5.39 -0.31 -4.17
N VAL A 56 5.02 0.89 -3.69
CA VAL A 56 5.92 1.70 -2.86
C VAL A 56 6.30 0.97 -1.56
N LYS A 57 5.40 0.19 -0.96
CA LYS A 57 5.74 -0.60 0.24
C LYS A 57 6.74 -1.70 -0.09
N GLU A 58 6.52 -2.42 -1.20
CA GLU A 58 7.40 -3.49 -1.66
C GLU A 58 8.81 -2.96 -1.97
N GLU A 59 8.92 -1.90 -2.76
CA GLU A 59 10.21 -1.26 -3.07
C GLU A 59 10.95 -0.80 -1.81
N GLN A 60 10.23 -0.24 -0.84
CA GLN A 60 10.82 0.21 0.43
C GLN A 60 11.26 -0.96 1.32
N SER A 61 10.53 -2.09 1.29
CA SER A 61 10.93 -3.31 2.00
C SER A 61 12.18 -3.94 1.38
N GLU A 62 12.26 -4.02 0.04
CA GLU A 62 13.44 -4.55 -0.65
C GLU A 62 14.68 -3.69 -0.40
N PHE A 63 14.53 -2.37 -0.49
CA PHE A 63 15.59 -1.42 -0.16
C PHE A 63 16.06 -1.58 1.29
N PHE A 64 15.12 -1.75 2.22
CA PHE A 64 15.44 -2.02 3.61
C PHE A 64 16.23 -3.32 3.74
N LEU A 65 15.79 -4.42 3.14
CA LEU A 65 16.46 -5.72 3.27
C LEU A 65 17.90 -5.68 2.74
N ALA A 66 18.11 -5.06 1.57
CA ALA A 66 19.45 -4.89 1.00
C ALA A 66 20.36 -4.03 1.90
N THR A 67 19.83 -2.91 2.40
CA THR A 67 20.59 -2.00 3.28
C THR A 67 20.88 -2.65 4.63
N PHE A 68 19.89 -3.32 5.23
CA PHE A 68 20.00 -4.00 6.51
C PHE A 68 21.01 -5.15 6.46
N ALA A 69 21.01 -5.95 5.38
CA ALA A 69 21.99 -7.01 5.20
C ALA A 69 23.43 -6.46 5.13
N ARG A 70 23.65 -5.39 4.36
CA ARG A 70 24.94 -4.72 4.25
C ARG A 70 25.42 -4.14 5.58
N GLU A 71 24.55 -3.43 6.30
CA GLU A 71 24.89 -2.84 7.60
C GLU A 71 25.16 -3.93 8.65
N ARG A 72 24.38 -5.03 8.65
CA ARG A 72 24.63 -6.21 9.49
C ARG A 72 26.02 -6.77 9.23
N GLU A 73 26.37 -7.02 7.97
CA GLU A 73 27.69 -7.56 7.60
C GLU A 73 28.82 -6.61 8.02
N ALA A 74 28.61 -5.30 7.91
CA ALA A 74 29.56 -4.31 8.38
C ALA A 74 29.73 -4.34 9.92
N VAL A 75 28.67 -4.59 10.69
CA VAL A 75 28.77 -4.78 12.15
C VAL A 75 29.51 -6.07 12.47
N GLU A 76 29.17 -7.19 11.82
CA GLU A 76 29.84 -8.48 12.02
C GLU A 76 31.35 -8.39 11.71
N ALA A 77 31.73 -7.67 10.65
CA ALA A 77 33.13 -7.42 10.32
C ALA A 77 33.86 -6.60 11.39
N LEU A 78 33.23 -5.54 11.94
CA LEU A 78 33.81 -4.76 13.03
C LEU A 78 33.94 -5.58 14.33
N LEU A 79 32.95 -6.40 14.64
CA LEU A 79 33.01 -7.32 15.77
C LEU A 79 34.15 -8.33 15.62
N ALA A 80 34.36 -8.86 14.41
CA ALA A 80 35.47 -9.75 14.10
C ALA A 80 36.84 -9.05 14.17
N ALA A 81 36.90 -7.76 13.80
CA ALA A 81 38.11 -6.93 13.88
C ALA A 81 38.43 -6.44 15.30
N GLY A 82 37.53 -6.64 16.28
CA GLY A 82 37.70 -6.19 17.67
C GLY A 82 37.45 -4.70 17.89
N THR A 83 36.90 -3.98 16.90
CA THR A 83 36.58 -2.54 17.00
C THR A 83 35.18 -2.36 17.60
N LEU A 84 35.06 -2.53 18.92
CA LEU A 84 33.77 -2.63 19.62
C LEU A 84 32.97 -1.32 19.64
N GLU A 85 33.62 -0.17 19.76
CA GLU A 85 32.99 1.16 19.76
C GLU A 85 32.34 1.48 18.41
N GLU A 86 33.05 1.19 17.32
CA GLU A 86 32.54 1.38 15.96
C GLU A 86 31.42 0.38 15.64
N ALA A 87 31.56 -0.86 16.13
CA ALA A 87 30.50 -1.86 16.01
C ALA A 87 29.23 -1.41 16.74
N ALA A 88 29.37 -0.83 17.94
CA ALA A 88 28.26 -0.27 18.69
C ALA A 88 27.59 0.89 17.96
N ALA A 89 28.36 1.81 17.38
CA ALA A 89 27.82 2.93 16.60
C ALA A 89 27.05 2.44 15.37
N ARG A 90 27.59 1.48 14.61
CA ARG A 90 26.88 0.87 13.46
C ARG A 90 25.65 0.08 13.90
N LEU A 91 25.69 -0.61 15.02
CA LEU A 91 24.55 -1.35 15.56
C LEU A 91 23.39 -0.41 15.95
N GLN A 92 23.69 0.76 16.50
CA GLN A 92 22.69 1.81 16.74
C GLN A 92 22.08 2.33 15.43
N ALA A 93 22.90 2.53 14.39
CA ALA A 93 22.41 2.92 13.07
C ALA A 93 21.48 1.84 12.47
N LEU A 94 21.82 0.56 12.62
CA LEU A 94 21.00 -0.59 12.19
C LEU A 94 19.64 -0.62 12.91
N GLN A 95 19.63 -0.38 14.22
CA GLN A 95 18.38 -0.30 15.00
C GLN A 95 17.51 0.90 14.57
N LYS A 96 18.12 2.04 14.26
CA LYS A 96 17.42 3.22 13.75
C LYS A 96 16.82 2.97 12.38
N LEU A 97 17.55 2.30 11.49
CA LEU A 97 17.07 1.89 10.16
C LEU A 97 15.84 0.99 10.28
N LEU A 98 15.91 -0.04 11.14
CA LEU A 98 14.78 -0.94 11.41
C LEU A 98 13.57 -0.18 11.91
N THR A 99 13.73 0.66 12.94
CA THR A 99 12.64 1.43 13.55
C THR A 99 11.98 2.38 12.54
N GLY A 100 12.78 3.03 11.68
CA GLY A 100 12.28 3.91 10.62
C GLY A 100 11.53 3.18 9.50
N SER A 101 11.78 1.89 9.33
CA SER A 101 11.25 1.08 8.23
C SER A 101 10.05 0.22 8.63
N VAL A 102 9.77 0.03 9.93
CA VAL A 102 8.70 -0.86 10.45
C VAL A 102 7.36 -0.70 9.74
N ARG A 103 6.97 0.53 9.35
CA ARG A 103 5.68 0.79 8.69
C ARG A 103 5.54 0.20 7.28
N PHE A 104 6.65 -0.18 6.67
CA PHE A 104 6.73 -0.73 5.32
C PHE A 104 7.08 -2.21 5.29
N LEU A 105 7.49 -2.76 6.44
CA LEU A 105 7.93 -4.13 6.56
C LEU A 105 6.78 -5.06 6.89
N ALA A 106 6.86 -6.28 6.37
CA ALA A 106 5.98 -7.35 6.79
C ALA A 106 6.28 -7.74 8.25
N PRO A 107 5.29 -8.26 9.00
CA PRO A 107 5.50 -8.64 10.40
C PRO A 107 6.65 -9.63 10.63
N TYR A 108 6.92 -10.52 9.67
CA TYR A 108 8.04 -11.47 9.76
C TYR A 108 9.40 -10.76 9.62
N GLU A 109 9.50 -9.76 8.75
CA GLU A 109 10.73 -9.00 8.50
C GLU A 109 11.11 -8.16 9.72
N VAL A 110 10.11 -7.56 10.36
CA VAL A 110 10.32 -6.83 11.62
C VAL A 110 10.88 -7.76 12.70
N ARG A 111 10.28 -8.94 12.87
CA ARG A 111 10.75 -9.94 13.85
C ARG A 111 12.19 -10.38 13.53
N GLN A 112 12.46 -10.75 12.29
CA GLN A 112 13.80 -11.18 11.87
C GLN A 112 14.85 -10.08 12.07
N GLY A 113 14.51 -8.82 11.76
CA GLY A 113 15.38 -7.68 12.00
C GLY A 113 15.66 -7.46 13.48
N GLN A 114 14.64 -7.54 14.34
CA GLN A 114 14.78 -7.42 15.79
C GLN A 114 15.65 -8.53 16.38
N GLU A 115 15.41 -9.78 15.98
CA GLU A 115 16.21 -10.94 16.41
C GLU A 115 17.68 -10.78 16.01
N THR A 116 17.94 -10.32 14.78
CA THR A 116 19.30 -10.06 14.30
C THR A 116 19.99 -8.99 15.13
N VAL A 117 19.30 -7.87 15.42
CA VAL A 117 19.86 -6.80 16.26
C VAL A 117 20.15 -7.31 17.67
N ALA A 118 19.23 -8.07 18.27
CA ALA A 118 19.43 -8.64 19.61
C ALA A 118 20.63 -9.60 19.66
N ARG A 119 20.81 -10.44 18.63
CA ARG A 119 21.97 -11.31 18.50
C ARG A 119 23.27 -10.51 18.44
N LEU A 120 23.34 -9.50 17.58
CA LEU A 120 24.53 -8.65 17.46
C LEU A 120 24.86 -7.88 18.74
N GLN A 121 23.83 -7.44 19.48
CA GLN A 121 24.00 -6.82 20.80
C GLN A 121 24.58 -7.82 21.81
N GLY A 122 24.12 -9.08 21.79
CA GLY A 122 24.69 -10.16 22.58
C GLY A 122 26.16 -10.43 22.25
N ASP A 123 26.50 -10.53 20.97
CA ASP A 123 27.87 -10.76 20.52
C ASP A 123 28.81 -9.61 20.90
N LEU A 124 28.33 -8.37 20.79
CA LEU A 124 29.06 -7.18 21.24
C LEU A 124 29.29 -7.19 22.77
N ALA A 125 28.26 -7.55 23.54
CA ALA A 125 28.35 -7.60 24.99
C ALA A 125 29.30 -8.71 25.47
N ALA A 126 29.24 -9.89 24.84
CA ALA A 126 30.15 -11.01 25.12
C ALA A 126 31.61 -10.59 24.88
N ARG A 127 31.89 -10.01 23.71
CA ARG A 127 33.26 -9.55 23.37
C ARG A 127 33.78 -8.46 24.30
N ARG A 128 32.92 -7.55 24.78
CA ARG A 128 33.30 -6.55 25.79
C ARG A 128 33.62 -7.17 27.15
N GLN A 129 32.99 -8.28 27.50
CA GLN A 129 33.28 -9.01 28.74
C GLN A 129 34.55 -9.86 28.60
N ASP A 130 34.78 -10.41 27.40
CA ASP A 130 35.96 -11.18 27.02
C ASP A 130 37.21 -10.32 26.79
N ASP A 131 37.07 -8.98 26.81
CA ASP A 131 38.17 -8.02 26.78
C ASP A 131 38.42 -7.41 28.18
N PRO A 132 38.86 -8.20 29.19
CA PRO A 132 39.17 -7.71 30.54
C PRO A 132 40.49 -6.91 30.58
N ILE A 133 41.17 -6.71 29.45
CA ILE A 133 42.52 -6.12 29.39
C ILE A 133 42.43 -4.61 29.15
N SER A 134 41.89 -3.88 30.13
CA SER A 134 42.22 -2.46 30.38
C SER A 134 41.72 -2.01 31.76
N VAL A 135 41.88 -2.86 32.78
CA VAL A 135 41.84 -2.45 34.19
C VAL A 135 43.18 -2.80 34.83
N ASP A 136 44.27 -2.28 34.26
CA ASP A 136 45.57 -2.16 34.92
C ASP A 136 46.35 -1.01 34.27
N SER A 137 46.09 0.22 34.71
CA SER A 137 46.98 1.40 34.67
C SER A 137 46.22 2.64 35.14
N GLY A 138 46.35 2.97 36.43
CA GLY A 138 45.82 4.20 37.03
C GLY A 138 45.59 4.10 38.52
#